data_AF-A0A7V6TJ63-F1
#
_entry.id   AF-A0A7V6TJ63-F1
#
_cell.length_a   1.000
_cell.length_b   1.000
_cell.length_c   1.000
_cell.angle_alpha   90.00
_cell.angle_beta   90.00
_cell.angle_gamma   90.00
#
_symmetry.space_group_name_H-M   'P 1'
#
loop_
_entity.id
_entity.type
_entity.pdbx_description
1 polymer ?
#
loop_
_entity_poly.entity_id
_entity_poly.type
_entity_poly.pdbx_seq_one_letter_code
_entity_poly.pdbx_strand_id
1 'polypeptide(L)'
;MKTRVFIKWAVVLLWAFLLLSCGSSHRGLYKLKLQDVVCTPAPALGDMMFSTAEQPDGATYYMYETPYLKTVWKLTNTKFEVELENKTADTLMVFWEDAVYINQKADSLRIVHEGIDFFDKDELLPPSAIAPGEAMKTSIIPANHIVYDPDNFNLWSIKYLFYEGKKDIGRRVSVVLPIKSAGETFRYGFIFLVEDWKEGL
;
A
#
# COMPACT_ATOMS: atom_id res chain seq x y z
N MET A 1 -10.13 -21.48 -59.15
CA MET A 1 -10.11 -20.05 -58.75
C MET A 1 -10.79 -19.74 -57.42
N LYS A 2 -11.75 -20.57 -56.93
CA LYS A 2 -12.47 -20.35 -55.65
C LYS A 2 -11.64 -20.60 -54.37
N THR A 3 -10.65 -21.49 -54.44
CA THR A 3 -9.84 -21.92 -53.28
C THR A 3 -8.84 -20.86 -52.79
N ARG A 4 -8.32 -20.01 -53.69
CA ARG A 4 -7.36 -18.94 -53.34
C ARG A 4 -8.02 -17.74 -52.64
N VAL A 5 -9.33 -17.54 -52.87
CA VAL A 5 -10.11 -16.50 -52.21
C VAL A 5 -10.37 -16.90 -50.76
N PHE A 6 -10.79 -18.15 -50.52
CA PHE A 6 -11.03 -18.68 -49.18
C PHE A 6 -9.83 -18.58 -48.23
N ILE A 7 -8.62 -18.86 -48.73
CA ILE A 7 -7.38 -18.77 -47.93
C ILE A 7 -7.06 -17.31 -47.55
N LYS A 8 -7.34 -16.34 -48.44
CA LYS A 8 -7.14 -14.91 -48.13
C LYS A 8 -8.10 -14.42 -47.05
N TRP A 9 -9.36 -14.87 -47.07
CA TRP A 9 -10.32 -14.52 -46.01
C TRP A 9 -10.01 -15.20 -44.67
N ALA A 10 -9.50 -16.44 -44.70
CA ALA A 10 -9.08 -17.16 -43.49
C ALA A 10 -7.86 -16.50 -42.80
N VAL A 11 -6.89 -15.99 -43.55
CA VAL A 11 -5.72 -15.28 -43.00
C VAL A 11 -6.10 -13.92 -42.41
N VAL A 12 -7.04 -13.20 -43.03
CA VAL A 12 -7.57 -11.92 -42.51
C VAL A 12 -8.35 -12.13 -41.20
N LEU A 13 -9.13 -13.20 -41.10
CA LEU A 13 -9.82 -13.58 -39.86
C LEU A 13 -8.85 -13.99 -38.74
N LEU A 14 -7.73 -14.65 -39.07
CA LEU A 14 -6.70 -15.02 -38.10
C LEU A 14 -5.95 -13.80 -37.55
N TRP A 15 -5.74 -12.77 -38.38
CA TRP A 15 -5.14 -11.49 -37.95
C TRP A 15 -6.12 -10.63 -37.13
N ALA A 16 -7.43 -10.68 -37.42
CA ALA A 16 -8.44 -9.98 -36.64
C ALA A 16 -8.58 -10.55 -35.20
N PHE A 17 -8.34 -11.85 -35.01
CA PHE A 17 -8.38 -12.47 -33.68
C PHE A 17 -7.20 -12.10 -32.77
N LEU A 18 -6.06 -11.67 -33.34
CA LEU A 18 -4.89 -11.24 -32.57
C LEU A 18 -4.99 -9.80 -32.03
N LEU A 19 -5.99 -9.03 -32.46
CA LEU A 19 -6.19 -7.63 -32.04
C LEU A 19 -7.29 -7.45 -30.97
N LEU A 20 -7.91 -8.54 -30.51
CA LEU A 20 -8.94 -8.50 -29.45
C LEU A 20 -8.40 -8.81 -28.04
N SER A 21 -7.07 -8.82 -27.85
CA SER A 21 -6.51 -8.71 -26.50
C SER A 21 -6.56 -7.26 -26.05
N CYS A 22 -7.78 -6.73 -25.86
CA CYS A 22 -7.97 -5.60 -24.98
C CYS A 22 -7.77 -6.17 -23.57
N GLY A 23 -6.55 -6.05 -23.04
CA GLY A 23 -6.26 -6.38 -21.66
C GLY A 23 -7.14 -5.51 -20.78
N SER A 24 -8.28 -6.05 -20.36
CA SER A 24 -9.09 -5.46 -19.30
C SER A 24 -8.16 -5.21 -18.11
N SER A 25 -8.19 -4.01 -17.54
CA SER A 25 -7.60 -3.79 -16.23
C SER A 25 -8.39 -4.66 -15.26
N HIS A 26 -7.83 -5.81 -14.86
CA HIS A 26 -8.51 -6.77 -14.00
C HIS A 26 -8.55 -6.17 -12.60
N ARG A 27 -9.64 -5.42 -12.31
CA ARG A 27 -9.93 -4.94 -10.96
C ARG A 27 -10.13 -6.17 -10.10
N GLY A 28 -9.22 -6.41 -9.16
CA GLY A 28 -9.30 -7.54 -8.26
C GLY A 28 -8.96 -7.14 -6.83
N LEU A 29 -9.32 -8.03 -5.91
CA LEU A 29 -9.07 -7.88 -4.49
C LEU A 29 -7.80 -8.67 -4.15
N TYR A 30 -6.82 -7.96 -3.60
CA TYR A 30 -5.59 -8.57 -3.11
C TYR A 30 -5.76 -8.98 -1.65
N LYS A 31 -5.37 -10.22 -1.33
CA LYS A 31 -5.18 -10.66 0.05
C LYS A 31 -3.69 -10.52 0.37
N LEU A 32 -3.40 -9.78 1.42
CA LEU A 32 -2.04 -9.61 1.93
C LEU A 32 -1.87 -10.34 3.27
N LYS A 33 -0.63 -10.42 3.70
CA LYS A 33 -0.24 -10.81 5.05
C LYS A 33 0.88 -9.93 5.53
N LEU A 34 0.77 -9.36 6.72
CA LEU A 34 1.92 -8.80 7.41
C LEU A 34 2.89 -9.95 7.71
N GLN A 35 3.95 -10.03 6.91
CA GLN A 35 4.91 -11.13 6.96
C GLN A 35 5.93 -10.90 8.06
N ASP A 36 6.41 -9.67 8.22
CA ASP A 36 7.46 -9.33 9.17
C ASP A 36 7.45 -7.83 9.50
N VAL A 37 8.07 -7.47 10.62
CA VAL A 37 8.34 -6.08 11.00
C VAL A 37 9.79 -5.97 11.44
N VAL A 38 10.57 -5.25 10.65
CA VAL A 38 11.99 -4.96 10.95
C VAL A 38 12.07 -3.59 11.60
N CYS A 39 12.72 -3.48 12.75
CA CYS A 39 12.93 -2.19 13.40
C CYS A 39 14.42 -1.93 13.63
N THR A 40 14.88 -0.71 13.32
CA THR A 40 16.26 -0.28 13.51
C THR A 40 16.31 1.05 14.29
N PRO A 41 16.99 1.13 15.45
CA PRO A 41 17.60 -0.01 16.15
C PRO A 41 16.54 -1.02 16.60
N ALA A 42 16.96 -2.28 16.82
CA ALA A 42 16.02 -3.30 17.28
C ALA A 42 15.43 -2.86 18.62
N PRO A 43 14.10 -2.92 18.80
CA PRO A 43 13.48 -2.59 20.08
C PRO A 43 14.02 -3.54 21.14
N ALA A 44 14.18 -3.05 22.37
CA ALA A 44 14.52 -3.91 23.51
C ALA A 44 13.53 -5.08 23.52
N LEU A 45 14.06 -6.32 23.49
CA LEU A 45 13.25 -7.55 23.38
C LEU A 45 12.15 -7.54 24.45
N GLY A 46 10.95 -7.17 24.02
CA GLY A 46 9.70 -7.33 24.73
C GLY A 46 8.75 -8.10 23.83
N ASP A 47 7.73 -8.71 24.41
CA ASP A 47 6.76 -9.57 23.74
C ASP A 47 6.20 -8.90 22.48
N MET A 48 6.73 -9.28 21.31
CA MET A 48 6.21 -8.84 20.03
C MET A 48 4.98 -9.69 19.73
N MET A 49 3.83 -9.03 19.54
CA MET A 49 2.60 -9.72 19.18
C MET A 49 2.22 -9.40 17.74
N PHE A 50 1.97 -10.45 16.97
CA PHE A 50 1.36 -10.37 15.64
C PHE A 50 -0.03 -10.99 15.72
N SER A 51 -1.04 -10.25 15.27
CA SER A 51 -2.38 -10.82 15.09
C SER A 51 -2.97 -10.40 13.76
N THR A 52 -3.84 -11.25 13.22
CA THR A 52 -4.59 -11.00 11.99
C THR A 52 -6.05 -11.27 12.28
N ALA A 53 -6.91 -10.30 11.97
CA ALA A 53 -8.35 -10.42 12.14
C ALA A 53 -9.04 -10.16 10.80
N GLU A 54 -9.77 -11.15 10.30
CA GLU A 54 -10.74 -10.96 9.23
C GLU A 54 -12.01 -10.34 9.84
N GLN A 55 -12.45 -9.20 9.32
CA GLN A 55 -13.66 -8.52 9.78
C GLN A 55 -14.88 -8.97 8.98
N PRO A 56 -16.10 -8.80 9.52
CA PRO A 56 -17.34 -9.14 8.83
C PRO A 56 -17.55 -8.38 7.50
N ASP A 57 -16.90 -7.22 7.34
CA ASP A 57 -16.89 -6.42 6.11
C ASP A 57 -15.91 -6.94 5.04
N GLY A 58 -15.20 -8.04 5.31
CA GLY A 58 -14.20 -8.64 4.43
C GLY A 58 -12.82 -7.98 4.49
N ALA A 59 -12.62 -6.94 5.30
CA ALA A 59 -11.30 -6.34 5.48
C ALA A 59 -10.42 -7.20 6.39
N THR A 60 -9.13 -7.27 6.08
CA THR A 60 -8.12 -7.92 6.92
C THR A 60 -7.33 -6.87 7.67
N TYR A 61 -7.32 -6.97 8.99
CA TYR A 61 -6.55 -6.09 9.87
C TYR A 61 -5.29 -6.82 10.35
N TYR A 62 -4.15 -6.14 10.31
CA TYR A 62 -2.88 -6.65 10.82
C TYR A 62 -2.44 -5.82 12.02
N MET A 63 -2.26 -6.47 13.15
CA MET A 63 -1.76 -5.83 14.35
C MET A 63 -0.31 -6.20 14.59
N TYR A 64 0.48 -5.20 14.96
CA TYR A 64 1.82 -5.37 15.49
C TYR A 64 1.92 -4.57 16.78
N GLU A 65 2.43 -5.18 17.84
CA GLU A 65 2.49 -4.57 19.16
C GLU A 65 3.82 -4.83 19.85
N THR A 66 4.32 -3.77 20.49
CA THR A 66 5.51 -3.75 21.34
C THR A 66 5.18 -2.99 22.63
N PRO A 67 6.12 -2.90 23.60
CA PRO A 67 5.95 -1.99 24.73
C PRO A 67 5.87 -0.50 24.34
N TYR A 68 6.38 -0.11 23.16
CA TYR A 68 6.50 1.30 22.75
C TYR A 68 5.40 1.76 21.79
N LEU A 69 5.01 0.88 20.88
CA LEU A 69 4.14 1.18 19.76
C LEU A 69 3.20 0.00 19.52
N LYS A 70 1.93 0.31 19.31
CA LYS A 70 0.98 -0.61 18.69
C LYS A 70 0.50 -0.03 17.36
N THR A 71 0.45 -0.88 16.34
CA THR A 71 -0.03 -0.50 15.01
C THR A 71 -1.14 -1.43 14.58
N VAL A 72 -2.20 -0.87 14.00
CA VAL A 72 -3.27 -1.62 13.36
C VAL A 72 -3.37 -1.18 11.90
N TRP A 73 -3.10 -2.09 10.98
CA TRP A 73 -3.09 -1.85 9.55
C TRP A 73 -4.31 -2.42 8.88
N LYS A 74 -4.91 -1.64 7.98
CA LYS A 74 -5.91 -2.09 7.02
C LYS A 74 -5.45 -1.68 5.63
N LEU A 75 -5.35 -2.62 4.71
CA LEU A 75 -4.93 -2.34 3.34
C LEU A 75 -6.16 -2.29 2.43
N THR A 76 -6.14 -1.33 1.52
CA THR A 76 -7.07 -1.27 0.39
C THR A 76 -6.27 -1.40 -0.91
N ASN A 77 -6.95 -1.43 -2.05
CA ASN A 77 -6.27 -1.48 -3.33
C ASN A 77 -5.46 -0.20 -3.65
N THR A 78 -5.73 0.94 -2.99
CA THR A 78 -5.12 2.25 -3.33
C THR A 78 -4.32 2.88 -2.19
N LYS A 79 -4.51 2.43 -0.95
CA LYS A 79 -3.91 3.05 0.24
C LYS A 79 -3.73 2.06 1.39
N PHE A 80 -2.80 2.37 2.28
CA PHE A 80 -2.68 1.75 3.60
C PHE A 80 -3.39 2.64 4.62
N GLU A 81 -4.36 2.11 5.35
CA GLU A 81 -4.90 2.73 6.54
C GLU A 81 -4.13 2.20 7.75
N VAL A 82 -3.68 3.09 8.63
CA VAL A 82 -2.92 2.72 9.81
C VAL A 82 -3.39 3.52 11.01
N GLU A 83 -3.55 2.81 12.13
CA GLU A 83 -3.65 3.38 13.45
C GLU A 83 -2.32 3.16 14.17
N LEU A 84 -1.71 4.24 14.66
CA LEU A 84 -0.47 4.25 15.43
C LEU A 84 -0.80 4.66 16.86
N GLU A 85 -0.65 3.76 17.82
CA GLU A 85 -0.92 3.98 19.24
C GLU A 85 0.39 4.12 20.02
N ASN A 86 0.54 5.24 20.73
CA ASN A 86 1.69 5.51 21.57
C ASN A 86 1.52 4.83 22.94
N LYS A 87 2.36 3.83 23.21
CA LYS A 87 2.35 3.09 24.48
C LYS A 87 3.39 3.58 25.49
N THR A 88 4.11 4.65 25.15
CA THR A 88 5.15 5.25 25.99
C THR A 88 4.63 6.43 26.79
N ALA A 89 5.43 6.90 27.74
CA ALA A 89 5.17 8.13 28.49
C ALA A 89 5.64 9.41 27.75
N ASP A 90 6.38 9.27 26.65
CA ASP A 90 6.89 10.37 25.85
C ASP A 90 6.05 10.56 24.58
N THR A 91 6.08 11.76 24.00
CA THR A 91 5.44 12.00 22.70
C THR A 91 6.20 11.26 21.59
N LEU A 92 5.48 10.50 20.76
CA LEU A 92 6.02 9.94 19.53
C LEU A 92 5.89 10.95 18.39
N MET A 93 6.95 11.10 17.61
CA MET A 93 6.95 11.95 16.40
C MET A 93 7.13 11.07 15.17
N VAL A 94 6.18 11.10 14.25
CA VAL A 94 6.28 10.41 12.95
C VAL A 94 6.84 11.36 11.91
N PHE A 95 7.98 11.02 11.32
CA PHE A 95 8.67 11.85 10.32
C PHE A 95 8.31 11.38 8.91
N TRP A 96 7.29 12.02 8.32
CA TRP A 96 6.72 11.59 7.04
C TRP A 96 7.62 11.80 5.84
N GLU A 97 8.46 12.84 5.84
CA GLU A 97 9.40 13.09 4.74
C GLU A 97 10.43 11.97 4.58
N ASP A 98 10.80 11.31 5.68
CA ASP A 98 11.74 10.20 5.71
C ASP A 98 11.04 8.83 5.56
N ALA A 99 9.71 8.81 5.50
CA ALA A 99 8.90 7.61 5.36
C ALA A 99 8.76 7.22 3.89
N VAL A 100 8.76 5.91 3.63
CA VAL A 100 8.74 5.39 2.25
C VAL A 100 7.83 4.18 2.12
N TYR A 101 7.22 4.07 0.94
CA TYR A 101 6.57 2.85 0.47
C TYR A 101 7.49 2.14 -0.53
N ILE A 102 7.77 0.87 -0.30
CA ILE A 102 8.55 0.03 -1.22
C ILE A 102 7.58 -0.87 -1.97
N ASN A 103 7.53 -0.72 -3.30
CA ASN A 103 6.57 -1.45 -4.14
C ASN A 103 7.06 -2.88 -4.49
N GLN A 104 6.26 -3.60 -5.28
CA GLN A 104 6.52 -4.99 -5.71
C GLN A 104 7.77 -5.14 -6.60
N LYS A 105 8.23 -4.02 -7.17
CA LYS A 105 9.42 -3.88 -8.02
C LYS A 105 10.65 -3.42 -7.24
N ALA A 106 10.52 -3.28 -5.92
CA ALA A 106 11.52 -2.75 -4.99
C ALA A 106 11.88 -1.26 -5.22
N ASP A 107 11.02 -0.50 -5.91
CA ASP A 107 11.18 0.95 -5.98
C ASP A 107 10.75 1.58 -4.66
N SER A 108 11.55 2.52 -4.15
CA SER A 108 11.18 3.36 -3.01
C SER A 108 10.40 4.56 -3.50
N LEU A 109 9.16 4.67 -3.05
CA LEU A 109 8.21 5.72 -3.41
C LEU A 109 7.96 6.61 -2.19
N ARG A 110 8.02 7.92 -2.43
CA ARG A 110 7.61 8.94 -1.45
C ARG A 110 6.13 8.76 -1.12
N ILE A 111 5.78 8.92 0.14
CA ILE A 111 4.41 8.81 0.61
C ILE A 111 3.81 10.19 0.92
N VAL A 112 2.49 10.25 0.94
CA VAL A 112 1.67 11.32 1.51
C VAL A 112 0.74 10.68 2.51
N HIS A 113 0.49 11.36 3.63
CA HIS A 113 -0.46 10.93 4.64
C HIS A 113 -1.76 11.73 4.59
N GLU A 114 -2.80 11.23 5.24
CA GLU A 114 -4.09 11.91 5.34
C GLU A 114 -3.95 13.28 6.02
N GLY A 115 -4.60 14.30 5.45
CA GLY A 115 -4.54 15.69 5.92
C GLY A 115 -3.69 16.62 5.05
N ILE A 116 -2.99 16.08 4.06
CA ILE A 116 -2.26 16.87 3.05
C ILE A 116 -3.15 17.12 1.84
N ASP A 117 -3.21 18.37 1.38
CA ASP A 117 -3.85 18.69 0.11
C ASP A 117 -3.07 18.02 -1.03
N PHE A 118 -3.78 17.41 -1.98
CA PHE A 118 -3.15 16.75 -3.12
C PHE A 118 -2.46 17.72 -4.07
N PHE A 119 -2.80 19.01 -4.04
CA PHE A 119 -2.00 20.04 -4.70
C PHE A 119 -0.60 20.19 -4.07
N ASP A 120 -0.48 19.96 -2.77
CA ASP A 120 0.75 20.10 -1.99
C ASP A 120 1.47 18.75 -1.81
N LYS A 121 1.04 17.72 -2.55
CA LYS A 121 1.56 16.34 -2.42
C LYS A 121 3.05 16.20 -2.64
N ASP A 122 3.71 17.19 -3.26
CA ASP A 122 5.15 17.20 -3.56
C ASP A 122 5.92 18.15 -2.61
N GLU A 123 5.24 18.85 -1.70
CA GLU A 123 5.86 19.72 -0.70
C GLU A 123 6.30 18.95 0.55
N LEU A 124 7.21 19.55 1.33
CA LEU A 124 7.75 18.95 2.56
C LEU A 124 6.64 18.63 3.57
N LEU A 125 6.65 17.41 4.09
CA LEU A 125 5.63 16.96 5.05
C LEU A 125 6.07 17.21 6.49
N PRO A 126 5.32 18.01 7.28
CA PRO A 126 5.64 18.25 8.68
C PRO A 126 5.45 16.98 9.52
N PRO A 127 6.30 16.71 10.52
CA PRO A 127 6.10 15.58 11.41
C PRO A 127 4.78 15.64 12.18
N SER A 128 4.17 14.48 12.44
CA SER A 128 2.98 14.38 13.30
C SER A 128 3.35 13.91 14.71
N ALA A 129 2.71 14.50 15.72
CA ALA A 129 2.88 14.14 17.12
C ALA A 129 1.75 13.22 17.59
N ILE A 130 2.10 12.17 18.34
CA ILE A 130 1.16 11.28 19.03
C ILE A 130 1.46 11.38 20.52
N ALA A 131 0.54 11.96 21.28
CA ALA A 131 0.70 12.15 22.72
C ALA A 131 0.75 10.79 23.48
N PRO A 132 1.31 10.75 24.70
CA PRO A 132 1.36 9.53 25.52
C PRO A 132 -0.03 8.89 25.69
N GLY A 133 -0.16 7.59 25.39
CA GLY A 133 -1.41 6.84 25.51
C GLY A 133 -2.45 7.10 24.42
N GLU A 134 -2.20 8.04 23.50
CA GLU A 134 -3.12 8.38 22.41
C GLU A 134 -2.82 7.59 21.13
N ALA A 135 -3.80 7.56 20.23
CA ALA A 135 -3.68 6.94 18.92
C ALA A 135 -3.96 7.92 17.78
N MET A 136 -3.18 7.81 16.70
CA MET A 136 -3.39 8.55 15.46
C MET A 136 -3.83 7.60 14.35
N LYS A 137 -4.97 7.89 13.72
CA LYS A 137 -5.46 7.19 12.53
C LYS A 137 -5.14 8.02 11.29
N THR A 138 -4.58 7.39 10.28
CA THR A 138 -4.26 8.05 9.01
C THR A 138 -4.26 7.05 7.86
N SER A 139 -4.26 7.57 6.65
CA SER A 139 -4.00 6.79 5.44
C SER A 139 -2.71 7.23 4.76
N ILE A 140 -2.01 6.27 4.16
CA ILE A 140 -0.73 6.44 3.47
C ILE A 140 -0.93 6.07 1.99
N ILE A 141 -0.55 7.00 1.12
CA ILE A 141 -0.67 6.89 -0.34
C ILE A 141 0.68 7.27 -0.98
N PRO A 142 1.19 6.53 -1.97
CA PRO A 142 2.36 6.98 -2.73
C PRO A 142 2.07 8.30 -3.47
N ALA A 143 2.92 9.30 -3.33
CA ALA A 143 2.69 10.64 -3.91
C ALA A 143 2.48 10.59 -5.43
N ASN A 144 3.23 9.74 -6.12
CA ASN A 144 3.14 9.55 -7.58
C ASN A 144 1.93 8.71 -8.03
N HIS A 145 1.15 8.17 -7.10
CA HIS A 145 -0.12 7.50 -7.39
C HIS A 145 -1.29 8.48 -7.40
N ILE A 146 -1.12 9.69 -6.85
CA ILE A 146 -2.11 10.75 -6.90
C ILE A 146 -1.95 11.50 -8.23
N VAL A 147 -2.96 11.39 -9.09
CA VAL A 147 -2.96 11.96 -10.43
C VAL A 147 -4.09 12.96 -10.54
N TYR A 148 -3.77 14.17 -11.01
CA TYR A 148 -4.78 15.17 -11.35
C TYR A 148 -5.63 14.64 -12.51
N ASP A 149 -6.93 14.58 -12.29
CA ASP A 149 -7.91 14.04 -13.22
C ASP A 149 -9.10 15.00 -13.29
N PRO A 150 -9.07 15.98 -14.21
CA PRO A 150 -10.09 17.04 -14.27
C PRO A 150 -11.48 16.50 -14.64
N ASP A 151 -11.55 15.29 -15.22
CA ASP A 151 -12.80 14.64 -15.61
C ASP A 151 -13.42 13.85 -14.44
N ASN A 152 -12.68 13.64 -13.35
CA ASN A 152 -13.17 13.02 -12.14
C ASN A 152 -13.83 14.06 -11.23
N PHE A 153 -14.96 13.71 -10.61
CA PHE A 153 -15.69 14.58 -9.68
C PHE A 153 -14.81 15.09 -8.53
N ASN A 154 -13.89 14.26 -8.05
CA ASN A 154 -12.96 14.63 -6.97
C ASN A 154 -11.68 15.33 -7.48
N LEU A 155 -11.57 15.62 -8.78
CA LEU A 155 -10.38 16.19 -9.47
C LEU A 155 -9.10 15.34 -9.39
N TRP A 156 -9.16 14.19 -8.74
CA TRP A 156 -8.01 13.35 -8.44
C TRP A 156 -8.35 11.87 -8.62
N SER A 157 -7.44 11.15 -9.25
CA SER A 157 -7.46 9.70 -9.38
C SER A 157 -6.28 9.11 -8.61
N ILE A 158 -6.52 8.05 -7.84
CA ILE A 158 -5.48 7.36 -7.07
C ILE A 158 -5.20 6.01 -7.74
N LYS A 159 -3.98 5.84 -8.23
CA LYS A 159 -3.54 4.55 -8.81
C LYS A 159 -3.52 3.46 -7.75
N TYR A 160 -3.86 2.25 -8.18
CA TYR A 160 -3.76 1.07 -7.33
C TYR A 160 -2.31 0.81 -6.88
N LEU A 161 -2.16 0.39 -5.63
CA LEU A 161 -0.90 -0.11 -5.07
C LEU A 161 -0.45 -1.39 -5.77
N PHE A 162 -1.41 -2.22 -6.23
CA PHE A 162 -1.19 -3.50 -6.88
C PHE A 162 -2.00 -3.56 -8.19
N TYR A 163 -1.40 -4.05 -9.27
CA TYR A 163 -2.02 -3.97 -10.61
C TYR A 163 -1.65 -5.10 -11.56
N GLU A 164 -0.78 -6.05 -11.18
CA GLU A 164 -0.38 -7.16 -12.06
C GLU A 164 -1.13 -8.48 -11.76
N GLY A 165 -2.12 -8.42 -10.87
CA GLY A 165 -3.05 -9.52 -10.57
C GLY A 165 -2.33 -10.73 -10.00
N LYS A 166 -2.56 -11.91 -10.60
CA LYS A 166 -1.87 -13.16 -10.20
C LYS A 166 -0.34 -13.07 -10.23
N LYS A 167 0.25 -12.13 -11.00
CA LYS A 167 1.72 -11.95 -11.06
C LYS A 167 2.30 -11.31 -9.80
N ASP A 168 1.48 -10.59 -9.03
CA ASP A 168 1.90 -10.00 -7.77
C ASP A 168 1.91 -11.03 -6.63
N ILE A 169 1.29 -12.20 -6.78
CA ILE A 169 1.30 -13.25 -5.75
C ILE A 169 2.74 -13.68 -5.44
N GLY A 170 3.08 -13.71 -4.15
CA GLY A 170 4.43 -13.99 -3.66
C GLY A 170 5.38 -12.78 -3.66
N ARG A 171 4.96 -11.63 -4.21
CA ARG A 171 5.71 -10.38 -4.12
C ARG A 171 5.51 -9.73 -2.76
N ARG A 172 6.50 -8.94 -2.37
CA ARG A 172 6.51 -8.15 -1.13
C ARG A 172 6.31 -6.68 -1.44
N VAL A 173 5.64 -6.00 -0.53
CA VAL A 173 5.64 -4.55 -0.43
C VAL A 173 5.96 -4.15 1.00
N SER A 174 6.39 -2.92 1.23
CA SER A 174 6.71 -2.49 2.59
C SER A 174 6.40 -1.02 2.83
N VAL A 175 6.05 -0.67 4.06
CA VAL A 175 5.98 0.71 4.52
C VAL A 175 7.02 0.90 5.60
N VAL A 176 7.91 1.88 5.43
CA VAL A 176 8.93 2.23 6.42
C VAL A 176 8.53 3.54 7.08
N LEU A 177 8.33 3.49 8.40
CA LEU A 177 7.96 4.63 9.25
C LEU A 177 9.10 4.97 10.21
N PRO A 178 9.73 6.14 10.05
CA PRO A 178 10.64 6.71 11.05
C PRO A 178 9.83 7.36 12.17
N ILE A 179 10.00 6.84 13.38
CA ILE A 179 9.31 7.30 14.59
C ILE A 179 10.37 7.71 15.60
N LYS A 180 10.31 8.94 16.09
CA LYS A 180 11.21 9.43 17.14
C LYS A 180 10.51 9.41 18.49
N SER A 181 11.21 8.91 19.51
CA SER A 181 10.80 8.94 20.91
C SER A 181 12.00 9.28 21.78
N ALA A 182 11.84 10.15 22.78
CA ALA A 182 12.90 10.50 23.75
C ALA A 182 14.28 10.88 23.12
N GLY A 183 14.29 11.41 21.90
CA GLY A 183 15.52 11.78 21.18
C GLY A 183 16.10 10.70 20.25
N GLU A 184 15.64 9.45 20.34
CA GLU A 184 16.05 8.33 19.50
C GLU A 184 15.07 8.10 18.35
N THR A 185 15.58 7.71 17.18
CA THR A 185 14.77 7.43 15.99
C THR A 185 14.75 5.93 15.70
N PHE A 186 13.54 5.36 15.71
CA PHE A 186 13.25 3.99 15.34
C PHE A 186 12.67 3.95 13.93
N ARG A 187 13.27 3.16 13.04
CA ARG A 187 12.76 2.94 11.68
C ARG A 187 12.03 1.60 11.64
N TYR A 188 10.71 1.64 11.65
CA TYR A 188 9.86 0.45 11.54
C TYR A 188 9.52 0.16 10.07
N GLY A 189 10.03 -0.94 9.54
CA GLY A 189 9.67 -1.48 8.23
C GLY A 189 8.64 -2.58 8.34
N PHE A 190 7.40 -2.29 7.97
CA PHE A 190 6.30 -3.25 7.92
C PHE A 190 6.29 -3.94 6.56
N ILE A 191 6.53 -5.24 6.52
CA ILE A 191 6.69 -6.02 5.29
C ILE A 191 5.43 -6.85 5.06
N PHE A 192 4.75 -6.60 3.95
CA PHE A 192 3.54 -7.32 3.55
C PHE A 192 3.83 -8.23 2.36
N LEU A 193 3.37 -9.48 2.45
CA LEU A 193 3.37 -10.45 1.35
C LEU A 193 2.01 -10.44 0.67
N VAL A 194 1.98 -10.43 -0.67
CA VAL A 194 0.76 -10.71 -1.43
C VAL A 194 0.53 -12.21 -1.44
N GLU A 195 -0.49 -12.69 -0.73
CA GLU A 195 -0.78 -14.12 -0.60
C GLU A 195 -1.71 -14.62 -1.70
N ASP A 196 -2.69 -13.82 -2.08
CA ASP A 196 -3.71 -14.21 -3.06
C ASP A 196 -4.24 -12.99 -3.82
N TRP A 197 -4.81 -13.25 -4.98
CA TRP A 197 -5.53 -12.28 -5.78
C TRP A 197 -6.80 -12.92 -6.33
N LYS A 198 -7.92 -12.25 -6.13
CA LYS A 198 -9.21 -12.66 -6.68
C LYS A 198 -9.71 -11.60 -7.63
N GLU A 199 -10.19 -12.04 -8.78
CA GLU A 199 -10.87 -11.16 -9.72
C GLU A 199 -12.10 -10.57 -9.02
N GLY A 200 -12.25 -9.25 -9.10
CA GLY A 200 -13.43 -8.57 -8.57
C GLY A 200 -14.63 -8.92 -9.46
N LEU A 201 -15.78 -9.15 -8.83
CA LEU A 201 -17.06 -9.31 -9.54
C LEU A 201 -17.40 -8.06 -10.35
#